data_AF-A0A963JT55-F1
#
_entry.id   AF-A0A963JT55-F1
#
_cell.length_a   1.000
_cell.length_b   1.000
_cell.length_c   1.000
_cell.angle_alpha   90.00
_cell.angle_beta   90.00
_cell.angle_gamma   90.00
#
_symmetry.space_group_name_H-M   'P 1'
#
loop_
_entity.id
_entity.type
_entity.pdbx_description
1 polymer ?
#
loop_
_entity_poly.entity_id
_entity_poly.type
_entity_poly.pdbx_seq_one_letter_code
_entity_poly.pdbx_strand_id
1 'polypeptide(L)' 'MSQITLYLDDATQALVEQAAIANGMSKSRWVAEIIRKYAAHEWPKDCLELAGRFADFPLCESGASKGLPADVPRLGF' A
#
# COMPACT_ATOMS: atom_id res chain seq x y z
N MET A 1 -22.71 -15.81 -7.62
CA MET A 1 -21.34 -15.28 -7.73
C MET A 1 -21.15 -14.75 -9.14
N SER A 2 -20.51 -13.59 -9.30
CA SER A 2 -20.18 -13.05 -10.63
C SER A 2 -18.91 -13.72 -11.14
N GLN A 3 -18.86 -14.06 -12.42
CA GLN A 3 -17.68 -14.61 -13.09
C GLN A 3 -17.10 -13.55 -14.01
N ILE A 4 -15.77 -13.39 -13.96
CA ILE A 4 -15.02 -12.53 -14.87
C ILE A 4 -14.07 -13.38 -15.69
N THR A 5 -13.92 -13.06 -16.98
CA THR A 5 -12.89 -13.63 -17.85
C THR A 5 -11.85 -12.54 -18.09
N LEU A 6 -10.60 -12.83 -17.73
CA LEU A 6 -9.49 -11.89 -17.83
C LEU A 6 -8.45 -12.44 -18.81
N TYR A 7 -8.13 -11.67 -19.84
CA TYR A 7 -7.00 -11.98 -20.72
C TYR A 7 -5.72 -11.50 -20.05
N LEU A 8 -4.76 -12.43 -19.90
CA LEU A 8 -3.44 -12.17 -19.36
C LEU A 8 -2.41 -12.56 -20.42
N ASP A 9 -1.35 -11.78 -20.54
CA ASP A 9 -0.16 -12.24 -21.25
C ASP A 9 0.56 -13.33 -20.46
N ASP A 10 1.47 -14.05 -21.12
CA ASP A 10 2.19 -15.19 -20.53
C ASP A 10 3.01 -14.80 -19.30
N ALA A 11 3.58 -13.59 -19.27
CA ALA A 11 4.38 -13.12 -18.15
C ALA A 11 3.48 -12.85 -16.93
N THR A 12 2.35 -12.19 -17.14
CA THR A 12 1.37 -11.93 -16.07
C THR A 12 0.75 -13.23 -15.56
N GLN A 13 0.47 -14.21 -16.44
CA GLN A 13 -0.02 -15.52 -16.03
C GLN A 13 1.01 -16.25 -15.14
N ALA A 14 2.29 -16.21 -15.49
CA ALA A 14 3.36 -16.81 -14.69
C ALA A 14 3.49 -16.16 -13.31
N LEU A 15 3.32 -14.83 -13.21
CA LEU A 15 3.32 -14.12 -11.93
C LEU A 15 2.16 -14.56 -11.03
N VAL A 16 0.95 -14.68 -11.58
CA VAL A 16 -0.22 -15.17 -10.83
C VAL A 16 0.03 -16.57 -10.28
N GLU A 17 0.62 -17.46 -11.09
CA GLU A 17 0.90 -18.84 -10.70
C GLU A 17 1.94 -18.92 -9.58
N GLN A 18 3.07 -18.22 -9.73
CA GLN A 18 4.12 -18.18 -8.71
C GLN A 18 3.58 -17.60 -7.39
N ALA A 19 2.81 -16.52 -7.46
CA ALA A 19 2.26 -15.88 -6.28
C ALA A 19 1.18 -16.74 -5.60
N ALA A 20 0.34 -17.43 -6.37
CA ALA A 20 -0.63 -18.38 -5.83
C ALA A 20 0.06 -19.53 -5.08
N ILE A 21 1.13 -20.10 -5.65
CA ILE A 21 1.95 -21.15 -5.02
C ILE A 21 2.61 -20.62 -3.74
N ALA A 22 3.26 -19.46 -3.81
CA ALA A 22 3.96 -18.86 -2.68
C ALA A 22 3.03 -18.56 -1.49
N ASN A 23 1.76 -18.24 -1.76
CA ASN A 23 0.75 -17.97 -0.72
C ASN A 23 -0.05 -19.23 -0.33
N GLY A 24 0.16 -20.38 -0.99
CA GLY A 24 -0.60 -21.61 -0.74
C GLY A 24 -2.09 -21.50 -1.09
N MET A 25 -2.44 -20.68 -2.09
CA MET A 25 -3.82 -20.38 -2.49
C MET A 25 -4.08 -20.77 -3.94
N SER A 26 -5.36 -20.95 -4.32
CA SER A 26 -5.70 -21.09 -5.73
C SER A 26 -5.51 -19.78 -6.49
N LYS A 27 -5.24 -19.86 -7.81
CA LYS A 27 -5.10 -18.68 -8.69
C LYS A 27 -6.30 -17.73 -8.58
N SER A 28 -7.52 -18.27 -8.63
CA SER A 28 -8.75 -17.48 -8.52
C SER A 28 -8.89 -16.77 -7.17
N ARG A 29 -8.54 -17.46 -6.07
CA ARG A 29 -8.59 -16.87 -4.74
C ARG A 29 -7.53 -15.78 -4.58
N TRP A 30 -6.32 -16.01 -5.08
CA TRP A 30 -5.24 -15.04 -5.05
C TRP A 30 -5.61 -13.77 -5.83
N VAL A 31 -6.13 -13.90 -7.06
CA VAL A 31 -6.58 -12.74 -7.86
C VAL A 31 -7.70 -11.97 -7.14
N ALA A 32 -8.65 -12.67 -6.51
CA ALA A 32 -9.72 -12.02 -5.75
C ALA A 32 -9.19 -11.24 -4.53
N GLU A 33 -8.18 -11.75 -3.82
CA GLU A 33 -7.52 -11.01 -2.73
C GLU A 33 -6.79 -9.77 -3.23
N ILE A 34 -6.08 -9.88 -4.36
CA ILE A 34 -5.41 -8.73 -4.98
C ILE A 34 -6.42 -7.65 -5.35
N ILE A 35 -7.54 -8.01 -5.99
CA ILE A 35 -8.60 -7.05 -6.32
C ILE A 35 -9.10 -6.38 -5.04
N ARG A 36 -9.39 -7.13 -3.97
CA ARG A 36 -9.79 -6.54 -2.67
C ARG A 36 -8.73 -5.57 -2.13
N LYS A 37 -7.46 -5.96 -2.15
CA LYS A 37 -6.35 -5.15 -1.62
C LYS A 37 -6.21 -3.82 -2.34
N TYR A 38 -6.33 -3.81 -3.66
CA TYR A 38 -6.12 -2.59 -4.47
C TYR A 38 -7.41 -1.80 -4.71
N ALA A 39 -8.58 -2.44 -4.67
CA ALA A 39 -9.87 -1.75 -4.73
C ALA A 39 -10.26 -1.14 -3.37
N ALA A 40 -9.69 -1.63 -2.27
CA ALA A 40 -9.81 -0.97 -0.98
C ALA A 40 -9.13 0.40 -1.06
N HIS A 41 -9.91 1.47 -0.91
CA HIS A 41 -9.40 2.85 -0.81
C HIS A 41 -8.92 3.16 0.62
N GLU A 42 -8.44 2.12 1.31
CA GLU A 42 -8.07 2.17 2.72
C GLU A 42 -6.55 2.19 2.83
N TRP A 43 -6.06 2.88 3.85
CA TRP A 43 -4.64 2.88 4.15
C TRP A 43 -4.20 1.47 4.57
N PRO A 44 -3.03 0.99 4.13
CA PRO A 44 -2.47 -0.26 4.63
C PRO A 44 -2.42 -0.28 6.15
N LYS A 45 -2.70 -1.43 6.75
CA LYS A 45 -2.74 -1.57 8.21
C LYS A 45 -1.43 -1.11 8.85
N ASP A 46 -0.28 -1.42 8.25
CA ASP A 46 1.03 -1.00 8.72
C ASP A 46 1.15 0.53 8.78
N CYS A 47 0.56 1.25 7.82
CA CYS A 47 0.52 2.72 7.83
C CYS A 47 -0.34 3.25 8.97
N LEU A 48 -1.47 2.60 9.26
CA LEU A 48 -2.33 2.95 10.41
C LEU A 48 -1.63 2.64 11.75
N GLU A 49 -0.92 1.52 11.85
CA GLU A 49 -0.21 1.11 13.07
C GLU A 49 0.99 2.00 13.39
N LEU A 50 1.55 2.69 12.38
CA LEU A 50 2.60 3.68 12.53
C LEU A 50 2.09 5.01 13.14
N ALA A 51 0.79 5.28 13.11
CA ALA A 51 0.23 6.49 13.69
C ALA A 51 0.56 6.56 15.20
N GLY A 52 1.23 7.64 15.62
CA GLY A 52 1.62 7.84 17.02
C GLY A 52 2.80 7.00 17.52
N ARG A 53 3.45 6.17 16.66
CA ARG A 53 4.66 5.41 17.04
C ARG A 53 5.91 6.26 17.17
N PHE A 54 5.90 7.45 16.57
CA PHE A 54 6.97 8.41 16.66
C PHE A 54 6.67 9.40 17.79
N ALA A 55 7.08 9.06 19.01
CA ALA A 55 6.90 9.92 20.19
C ALA A 55 7.60 11.28 20.03
N ASP A 56 8.71 11.28 19.29
CA ASP A 56 9.58 12.46 19.08
C ASP A 56 9.28 13.15 17.74
N PHE A 57 8.12 12.87 17.12
CA PHE A 57 7.79 13.41 15.81
C PHE A 57 7.71 14.95 15.90
N PRO A 58 8.47 15.69 15.08
CA PRO A 58 8.61 17.14 15.23
C PRO A 58 7.31 17.93 15.01
N LEU A 59 6.26 17.29 14.47
CA LEU A 59 4.92 17.88 14.29
C LEU A 59 3.96 17.62 15.47
N CYS A 60 4.34 16.85 16.50
CA CYS A 60 3.58 16.78 17.74
C CYS A 60 3.59 18.17 18.40
N GLU A 61 2.44 18.65 18.91
CA GLU A 61 2.26 20.04 19.38
C GLU A 61 3.32 20.52 20.38
N SER A 62 3.96 19.61 21.13
CA SER A 62 5.08 19.92 22.02
C SER A 62 6.36 20.37 21.29
N GLY A 63 6.60 19.87 20.06
CA GLY A 63 7.73 20.20 19.19
C GLY A 63 7.54 21.45 18.33
N ALA A 64 6.29 21.91 18.13
CA ALA A 64 5.98 23.14 17.37
C ALA A 64 6.60 24.42 17.98
N SER A 65 7.07 24.34 19.23
CA SER A 65 7.78 25.40 19.94
C SER A 65 9.27 25.53 19.55
N LYS A 66 9.87 24.49 18.93
CA LYS A 66 11.19 24.59 18.31
C LYS A 66 10.97 25.07 16.88
N GLY A 67 11.08 26.39 16.71
CA GLY A 67 10.74 27.13 15.49
C GLY A 67 10.93 26.33 14.21
N LEU A 68 9.84 26.22 13.43
CA LEU A 68 9.89 25.59 12.12
C LEU A 68 11.05 26.19 11.32
N PRO A 69 11.81 25.36 10.58
CA PRO A 69 12.83 25.89 9.69
C PRO A 69 12.21 26.89 8.71
N ALA A 70 12.97 27.91 8.34
CA ALA A 70 12.52 28.90 7.36
C ALA A 70 12.10 28.18 6.07
N ASP A 71 10.95 28.59 5.52
CA ASP A 71 10.44 28.05 4.27
C ASP A 71 11.48 28.25 3.16
N VAL A 72 11.81 27.18 2.45
CA VAL A 72 12.80 27.21 1.36
C VAL A 72 12.07 27.22 0.01
N PRO A 73 12.57 27.97 -0.99
CA PRO A 73 11.96 27.98 -2.31
C PRO A 73 11.85 26.57 -2.88
N ARG A 74 10.68 26.20 -3.40
CA ARG A 74 10.52 24.94 -4.13
C ARG A 74 11.43 24.99 -5.36
N LEU A 75 12.38 24.05 -5.43
CA LEU A 75 13.14 23.83 -6.65
C LEU A 75 12.18 23.25 -7.69
N GLY A 76 11.90 24.04 -8.72
CA GLY A 76 11.17 23.56 -9.90
C GLY A 76 11.99 22.51 -10.64
N PHE A 77 11.29 21.56 -11.25
CA PHE A 77 11.84 20.56 -12.16
C PHE A 77 12.06 21.15 -13.56
#